data_AF-A0A2U9BKV9-F1
#
_entry.id   AF-A0A2U9BKV9-F1
#
_cell.length_a   1.000
_cell.length_b   1.000
_cell.length_c   1.000
_cell.angle_alpha   90.00
_cell.angle_beta   90.00
_cell.angle_gamma   90.00
#
_symmetry.space_group_name_H-M   'P 1'
#
loop_
_entity.id
_entity.type
_entity.pdbx_description
1 polymer ?
#
loop_
_entity_poly.entity_id
_entity_poly.type
_entity_poly.pdbx_seq_one_letter_code
_entity_poly.pdbx_strand_id
1 'polypeptide(L)'
;MGIQILSKTNQAGRSRSATIVTAYLMKRYRLGFSEAYHRLKSVKQDVQVNSGFEGQLCLYEAMHCEVDTSSPVYKQYRLSKITEKYPEMQQVPRELFAVDPAYSSSSEVSYRCRKCRRTVFRGSSILSHPVGGGASAFGHKKSRNLTGDVQCTSYFIEPVLWMEQALLGVMDGQLLCPKCSSKLGSFSWCGDQCSCGRWVTPAFQLHRNRVDEIRQLSMQKQDQVPTPQTPTPQTAQ
;
A
#
# COMPACT_ATOMS: atom_id res chain seq x y z
N MET A 1 19.29 31.84 -52.31
CA MET A 1 19.71 31.56 -50.93
C MET A 1 18.45 31.45 -50.08
N GLY A 2 18.07 30.23 -49.71
CA GLY A 2 16.84 29.95 -48.99
C GLY A 2 17.00 30.18 -47.49
N ILE A 3 16.07 30.93 -46.90
CA ILE A 3 15.94 31.03 -45.45
C ILE A 3 14.97 29.92 -45.02
N GLN A 4 15.51 28.81 -44.55
CA GLN A 4 14.75 27.86 -43.74
C GLN A 4 14.38 28.57 -42.43
N ILE A 5 13.13 29.03 -42.33
CA ILE A 5 12.52 29.35 -41.05
C ILE A 5 12.39 28.02 -40.31
N LEU A 6 13.36 27.75 -39.42
CA LEU A 6 13.29 26.70 -38.43
C LEU A 6 11.95 26.83 -37.71
N SER A 7 11.04 25.90 -37.99
CA SER A 7 9.86 25.66 -37.18
C SER A 7 10.35 25.34 -35.77
N LYS A 8 10.34 26.35 -34.89
CA LYS A 8 10.46 26.15 -33.45
C LYS A 8 9.31 25.24 -33.05
N THR A 9 9.57 23.94 -32.95
CA THR A 9 8.63 22.97 -32.41
C THR A 9 8.42 23.34 -30.94
N ASN A 10 7.34 24.07 -30.69
CA ASN A 10 6.99 24.55 -29.36
C ASN A 10 6.70 23.31 -28.50
N GLN A 11 7.55 23.04 -27.50
CA GLN A 11 7.36 21.89 -26.59
C GLN A 11 6.20 22.11 -25.60
N ALA A 12 5.63 23.30 -25.57
CA ALA A 12 4.46 23.63 -24.76
C ALA A 12 3.23 22.83 -25.23
N GLY A 13 2.40 22.37 -24.30
CA GLY A 13 1.13 21.73 -24.64
C GLY A 13 1.18 20.22 -24.90
N ARG A 14 2.36 19.59 -24.97
CA ARG A 14 2.50 18.22 -25.50
C ARG A 14 2.36 17.11 -24.46
N SER A 15 2.95 17.29 -23.28
CA SER A 15 3.05 16.23 -22.26
C SER A 15 2.29 16.60 -20.98
N ARG A 16 2.82 17.48 -20.13
CA ARG A 16 2.21 17.85 -18.83
C ARG A 16 0.76 18.30 -18.91
N SER A 17 0.47 19.31 -19.73
CA SER A 17 -0.90 19.81 -19.92
C SER A 17 -1.81 18.77 -20.56
N ALA A 18 -1.29 17.98 -21.50
CA ALA A 18 -2.04 16.89 -22.12
C ALA A 18 -2.44 15.82 -21.10
N THR A 19 -1.53 15.45 -20.19
CA THR A 19 -1.83 14.53 -19.08
C THR A 19 -2.99 15.04 -18.22
N ILE A 20 -2.98 16.33 -17.85
CA ILE A 20 -4.06 16.92 -17.04
C ILE A 20 -5.39 16.92 -17.81
N VAL A 21 -5.38 17.29 -19.09
CA VAL A 21 -6.58 17.26 -19.94
C VAL A 21 -7.10 15.83 -20.10
N THR A 22 -6.23 14.85 -20.33
CA THR A 22 -6.61 13.43 -20.41
C THR A 22 -7.23 12.95 -19.09
N ALA A 23 -6.62 13.24 -17.94
CA ALA A 23 -7.18 12.89 -16.63
C ALA A 23 -8.56 13.53 -16.40
N TYR A 24 -8.73 14.80 -16.80
CA TYR A 24 -10.02 15.47 -16.74
C TYR A 24 -11.07 14.76 -17.61
N LEU A 25 -10.73 14.38 -18.84
CA LEU A 25 -11.63 13.65 -19.72
C LEU A 25 -12.04 12.30 -19.13
N MET A 26 -11.07 11.56 -18.57
CA MET A 26 -11.32 10.29 -17.89
C MET A 26 -12.33 10.47 -16.75
N LYS A 27 -12.10 11.44 -15.85
CA LYS A 27 -12.99 11.69 -14.71
C LYS A 27 -14.37 12.20 -15.12
N ARG A 28 -14.42 13.19 -16.01
CA ARG A 28 -15.66 13.91 -16.39
C ARG A 28 -16.60 13.06 -17.24
N TYR A 29 -16.03 12.22 -18.11
CA TYR A 29 -16.78 11.43 -19.09
C TYR A 29 -16.70 9.92 -18.83
N ARG A 30 -16.08 9.49 -17.72
CA ARG A 30 -15.90 8.07 -17.34
C ARG A 30 -15.25 7.22 -18.44
N LEU A 31 -14.23 7.78 -19.07
CA LEU A 31 -13.48 7.13 -20.14
C LEU A 31 -12.25 6.44 -19.56
N GLY A 32 -11.87 5.31 -20.15
CA GLY A 32 -10.56 4.71 -19.90
C GLY A 32 -9.43 5.57 -20.47
N PHE A 33 -8.18 5.30 -20.04
CA PHE A 33 -7.02 6.10 -20.46
C PHE A 33 -6.88 6.14 -22.00
N SER A 34 -6.95 4.97 -22.65
CA SER A 34 -6.76 4.86 -24.11
C SER A 34 -7.78 5.69 -24.89
N GLU A 35 -9.04 5.64 -24.47
CA GLU A 35 -10.14 6.37 -25.12
C GLU A 35 -10.03 7.88 -24.89
N ALA A 36 -9.79 8.31 -23.64
CA ALA A 36 -9.60 9.71 -23.31
C ALA A 36 -8.39 10.32 -24.05
N TYR A 37 -7.31 9.56 -24.16
CA TYR A 37 -6.09 9.99 -24.84
C TYR A 37 -6.29 10.06 -26.37
N HIS A 38 -6.98 9.10 -26.97
CA HIS A 38 -7.34 9.14 -28.38
C HIS A 38 -8.23 10.35 -28.70
N ARG A 39 -9.24 10.63 -27.84
CA ARG A 39 -10.09 11.82 -27.97
C ARG A 39 -9.30 13.13 -27.88
N LEU A 40 -8.25 13.20 -27.06
CA LEU A 40 -7.38 14.37 -27.03
C LEU A 40 -6.56 14.48 -28.32
N LYS A 41 -6.00 13.37 -28.81
CA LYS A 41 -5.20 13.33 -30.05
C LYS A 41 -5.98 13.66 -31.31
N SER A 42 -7.29 13.39 -31.36
CA SER A 42 -8.12 13.78 -32.50
C SER A 42 -8.27 15.30 -32.63
N VAL A 43 -8.16 16.04 -31.52
CA VAL A 43 -8.17 17.51 -31.50
C VAL A 43 -6.75 18.08 -31.66
N LYS A 44 -5.75 17.43 -31.04
CA LYS A 44 -4.36 17.90 -31.04
C LYS A 44 -3.38 16.73 -31.29
N GLN A 45 -3.05 16.52 -32.56
CA GLN A 45 -2.25 15.36 -33.02
C GLN A 45 -0.80 15.35 -32.52
N ASP A 46 -0.23 16.51 -32.18
CA ASP A 46 1.16 16.65 -31.69
C ASP A 46 1.33 16.35 -30.19
N VAL A 47 0.25 15.98 -29.49
CA VAL A 47 0.29 15.53 -28.10
C VAL A 47 1.10 14.25 -27.96
N GLN A 48 1.98 14.25 -26.96
CA GLN A 48 2.83 13.13 -26.60
C GLN A 48 3.07 13.14 -25.09
N VAL A 49 2.19 12.45 -24.37
CA VAL A 49 2.37 12.14 -22.95
C VAL A 49 3.57 11.18 -22.83
N ASN A 50 4.45 11.42 -21.85
CA ASN A 50 5.59 10.52 -21.62
C ASN A 50 5.15 9.27 -20.85
N SER A 51 5.92 8.18 -20.97
CA SER A 51 5.60 6.89 -20.35
C SER A 51 5.36 6.95 -18.84
N GLY A 52 6.03 7.86 -18.12
CA GLY A 52 5.81 8.06 -16.70
C GLY A 52 4.41 8.61 -16.39
N PHE A 53 3.95 9.58 -17.17
CA PHE A 53 2.58 10.10 -17.08
C PHE A 53 1.54 9.13 -17.64
N GLU A 54 1.84 8.34 -18.68
CA GLU A 54 0.95 7.27 -19.14
C GLU A 54 0.73 6.24 -18.02
N GLY A 55 1.80 5.80 -17.34
CA GLY A 55 1.69 4.93 -16.17
C GLY A 55 0.88 5.54 -15.03
N GLN A 56 1.01 6.84 -14.78
CA GLN A 56 0.19 7.55 -13.79
C GLN A 56 -1.29 7.59 -14.18
N LEU A 57 -1.61 7.78 -15.46
CA LEU A 57 -2.99 7.77 -15.95
C LEU A 57 -3.61 6.37 -15.87
N CYS A 58 -2.86 5.32 -16.21
CA CYS A 58 -3.31 3.94 -16.02
C CYS A 58 -3.56 3.62 -14.54
N LEU A 59 -2.69 4.10 -13.64
CA LEU A 59 -2.92 3.98 -12.19
C LEU A 59 -4.16 4.75 -11.75
N TYR A 60 -4.36 5.96 -12.27
CA TYR A 60 -5.53 6.79 -11.98
C TYR A 60 -6.83 6.13 -12.45
N GLU A 61 -6.83 5.49 -13.62
CA GLU A 61 -7.93 4.65 -14.11
C GLU A 61 -8.21 3.47 -13.17
N ALA A 62 -7.16 2.74 -12.74
CA ALA A 62 -7.28 1.62 -11.82
C ALA A 62 -7.82 2.04 -10.44
N MET A 63 -7.64 3.30 -10.05
CA MET A 63 -8.22 3.90 -8.85
C MET A 63 -9.55 4.63 -9.13
N HIS A 64 -10.23 4.29 -10.24
CA HIS A 64 -11.53 4.84 -10.62
C HIS A 64 -11.56 6.36 -10.75
N CYS A 65 -10.47 6.95 -11.24
CA CYS A 65 -10.29 8.40 -11.36
C CYS A 65 -10.37 9.16 -10.01
N GLU A 66 -10.00 8.49 -8.92
CA GLU A 66 -9.78 9.10 -7.61
C GLU A 66 -8.35 8.80 -7.12
N VAL A 67 -7.80 9.68 -6.29
CA VAL A 67 -6.47 9.47 -5.67
C VAL A 67 -6.67 9.21 -4.19
N ASP A 68 -6.98 7.96 -3.86
CA ASP A 68 -7.04 7.51 -2.47
C ASP A 68 -5.63 7.16 -1.99
N THR A 69 -5.10 8.01 -1.11
CA THR A 69 -3.75 7.83 -0.54
C THR A 69 -3.66 6.64 0.42
N SER A 70 -4.79 6.11 0.90
CA SER A 70 -4.85 4.92 1.74
C SER A 70 -4.84 3.62 0.93
N SER A 71 -5.09 3.69 -0.38
CA SER A 71 -5.15 2.54 -1.28
C SER A 71 -3.80 1.80 -1.33
N PRO A 72 -3.80 0.46 -1.19
CA PRO A 72 -2.58 -0.35 -1.33
C PRO A 72 -1.86 -0.14 -2.67
N VAL A 73 -2.62 0.09 -3.75
CA VAL A 73 -2.04 0.32 -5.09
C VAL A 73 -1.30 1.65 -5.15
N TYR A 74 -1.86 2.70 -4.53
CA TYR A 74 -1.20 4.01 -4.46
C TYR A 74 0.04 3.97 -3.57
N LYS A 75 -0.04 3.30 -2.41
CA LYS A 75 1.09 3.09 -1.51
C LYS A 75 2.24 2.38 -2.20
N GLN A 76 1.94 1.28 -2.90
CA GLN A 76 2.95 0.53 -3.67
C GLN A 76 3.58 1.40 -4.78
N TYR A 77 2.78 2.19 -5.49
CA TYR A 77 3.28 3.12 -6.51
C TYR A 77 4.20 4.20 -5.92
N ARG A 78 3.78 4.83 -4.83
CA ARG A 78 4.58 5.85 -4.14
C ARG A 78 5.90 5.26 -3.65
N LEU A 79 5.84 4.06 -3.08
CA LEU A 79 6.99 3.36 -2.55
C LEU A 79 7.98 2.97 -3.65
N SER A 80 7.51 2.47 -4.80
CA SER A 80 8.39 2.16 -5.93
C SER A 80 9.10 3.38 -6.48
N LYS A 81 8.43 4.54 -6.53
CA LYS A 81 9.04 5.81 -6.97
C LYS A 81 10.15 6.30 -6.04
N ILE A 82 10.08 6.00 -4.75
CA ILE A 82 11.17 6.28 -3.81
C ILE A 82 12.32 5.31 -4.06
N THR A 83 12.02 4.01 -4.19
CA THR A 83 13.03 2.98 -4.45
C THR A 83 13.89 3.31 -5.66
N GLU A 84 13.29 3.81 -6.74
CA GLU A 84 13.99 4.29 -7.95
C GLU A 84 15.03 5.39 -7.65
N LYS A 85 14.77 6.25 -6.67
CA LYS A 85 15.61 7.41 -6.31
C LYS A 85 16.45 7.21 -5.06
N TYR A 86 16.20 6.14 -4.31
CA TYR A 86 16.81 5.90 -3.01
C TYR A 86 18.35 5.88 -3.04
N PRO A 87 19.02 5.28 -4.06
CA PRO A 87 20.48 5.28 -4.13
C PRO A 87 21.11 6.69 -4.11
N GLU A 88 20.40 7.69 -4.63
CA GLU A 88 20.84 9.09 -4.64
C GLU A 88 20.46 9.83 -3.36
N MET A 89 19.26 9.59 -2.83
CA MET A 89 18.73 10.34 -1.69
C MET A 89 19.23 9.83 -0.34
N GLN A 90 19.42 8.51 -0.19
CA GLN A 90 19.81 7.83 1.05
C GLN A 90 18.93 8.12 2.28
N GLN A 91 17.78 8.77 2.06
CA GLN A 91 16.79 9.15 3.05
C GLN A 91 15.40 9.02 2.44
N VAL A 92 14.44 8.56 3.26
CA VAL A 92 13.04 8.44 2.87
C VAL A 92 12.29 9.65 3.41
N PRO A 93 11.54 10.40 2.58
CA PRO A 93 10.71 11.48 3.08
C PRO A 93 9.71 11.00 4.14
N ARG A 94 9.56 11.76 5.22
CA ARG A 94 8.79 11.35 6.41
C ARG A 94 7.31 11.08 6.11
N GLU A 95 6.75 11.80 5.13
CA GLU A 95 5.36 11.67 4.67
C GLU A 95 5.04 10.31 4.01
N LEU A 96 6.05 9.51 3.71
CA LEU A 96 5.90 8.18 3.11
C LEU A 96 5.89 7.05 4.16
N PHE A 97 6.17 7.39 5.41
CA PHE A 97 6.04 6.45 6.51
C PHE A 97 4.60 6.42 7.02
N ALA A 98 4.10 5.21 7.26
CA ALA A 98 2.94 5.04 8.11
C ALA A 98 3.25 5.53 9.54
N VAL A 99 2.25 6.09 10.20
CA VAL A 99 2.36 6.53 11.59
C VAL A 99 2.74 5.37 12.50
N ASP A 100 3.55 5.63 13.54
CA ASP A 100 3.84 4.60 14.55
C ASP A 100 2.55 4.30 15.35
N PRO A 101 2.02 3.07 15.26
CA PRO A 101 0.77 2.70 15.92
C PRO A 101 0.89 2.61 17.44
N ALA A 102 2.09 2.73 18.02
CA ALA A 102 2.25 2.83 19.46
C ALA A 102 1.71 4.16 20.03
N TYR A 103 1.60 5.21 19.20
CA TYR A 103 1.16 6.54 19.61
C TYR A 103 -0.17 6.97 18.97
N SER A 104 -0.90 6.03 18.34
CA SER A 104 -2.18 6.32 17.71
C SER A 104 -3.19 5.19 17.95
N SER A 105 -4.40 5.55 18.38
CA SER A 105 -5.52 4.61 18.53
C SER A 105 -6.23 4.39 17.19
N SER A 106 -6.71 3.18 16.95
CA SER A 106 -7.58 2.81 15.82
C SER A 106 -8.31 1.51 16.16
N SER A 107 -9.53 1.37 15.64
CA SER A 107 -10.31 0.13 15.68
C SER A 107 -9.84 -0.91 14.66
N GLU A 108 -8.91 -0.52 13.79
CA GLU A 108 -8.31 -1.39 12.80
C GLU A 108 -7.54 -2.57 13.43
N VAL A 109 -7.47 -3.68 12.68
CA VAL A 109 -6.57 -4.80 12.98
C VAL A 109 -5.14 -4.30 13.19
N SER A 110 -4.53 -4.72 14.29
CA SER A 110 -3.20 -4.28 14.68
C SER A 110 -2.28 -5.48 14.89
N TYR A 111 -0.99 -5.29 14.65
CA TYR A 111 0.01 -6.33 14.78
C TYR A 111 0.99 -5.95 15.87
N ARG A 112 1.17 -6.85 16.85
CA ARG A 112 1.99 -6.59 18.04
C ARG A 112 3.20 -7.50 18.06
N CYS A 113 4.34 -6.99 18.52
CA CYS A 113 5.51 -7.82 18.77
C CYS A 113 5.17 -8.94 19.76
N ARG A 114 5.43 -10.19 19.40
CA ARG A 114 5.12 -11.36 20.22
C ARG A 114 5.88 -11.40 21.56
N LYS A 115 7.07 -10.80 21.62
CA LYS A 115 7.92 -10.74 22.82
C LYS A 115 7.44 -9.71 23.85
N CYS A 116 7.16 -8.48 23.42
CA CYS A 116 6.91 -7.34 24.34
C CYS A 116 5.53 -6.70 24.21
N ARG A 117 4.70 -7.21 23.29
CA ARG A 117 3.34 -6.78 22.98
C ARG A 117 3.19 -5.32 22.52
N ARG A 118 4.28 -4.61 22.19
CA ARG A 118 4.20 -3.30 21.51
C ARG A 118 3.59 -3.47 20.13
N THR A 119 2.60 -2.65 19.78
CA THR A 119 2.05 -2.55 18.42
C THR A 119 3.12 -2.01 17.47
N VAL A 120 3.30 -2.68 16.33
CA VAL A 120 4.37 -2.40 15.36
C VAL A 120 3.86 -1.98 13.99
N PHE A 121 2.69 -2.44 13.54
CA PHE A 121 2.03 -1.94 12.32
C PHE A 121 0.53 -2.22 12.37
N ARG A 122 -0.22 -1.67 11.41
CA ARG A 122 -1.67 -1.87 11.25
C ARG A 122 -2.00 -2.66 9.98
N GLY A 123 -3.21 -3.19 9.88
CA GLY A 123 -3.70 -3.87 8.68
C GLY A 123 -3.53 -3.04 7.40
N SER A 124 -3.79 -1.74 7.49
CA SER A 124 -3.68 -0.75 6.41
C SER A 124 -2.26 -0.59 5.89
N SER A 125 -1.25 -0.97 6.68
CA SER A 125 0.14 -0.96 6.24
C SER A 125 0.49 -2.14 5.35
N ILE A 126 -0.33 -3.20 5.28
CA ILE A 126 -0.04 -4.42 4.52
C ILE A 126 -0.18 -4.16 3.02
N LEU A 127 0.87 -4.52 2.27
CA LEU A 127 0.93 -4.50 0.81
C LEU A 127 0.88 -5.94 0.29
N SER A 128 -0.32 -6.38 -0.09
CA SER A 128 -0.55 -7.73 -0.62
C SER A 128 0.11 -7.92 -1.99
N HIS A 129 0.58 -9.13 -2.26
CA HIS A 129 1.13 -9.50 -3.56
C HIS A 129 0.53 -10.83 -4.05
N PRO A 130 0.42 -11.05 -5.37
CA PRO A 130 0.00 -12.33 -5.90
C PRO A 130 1.00 -13.42 -5.54
N VAL A 131 0.51 -14.66 -5.45
CA VAL A 131 1.36 -15.86 -5.27
C VAL A 131 2.31 -15.97 -6.47
N GLY A 132 3.59 -16.18 -6.19
CA GLY A 132 4.61 -16.34 -7.23
C GLY A 132 4.59 -17.74 -7.85
N GLY A 133 5.03 -17.83 -9.10
CA GLY A 133 5.23 -19.11 -9.82
C GLY A 133 6.55 -19.81 -9.49
N GLY A 134 7.14 -19.58 -8.31
CA GLY A 134 8.48 -20.09 -7.96
C GLY A 134 8.60 -21.61 -8.09
N ALA A 135 9.76 -22.08 -8.55
CA ALA A 135 10.04 -23.48 -8.87
C ALA A 135 9.63 -24.45 -7.74
N SER A 136 8.94 -25.52 -8.11
CA SER A 136 8.58 -26.66 -7.26
C SER A 136 9.78 -27.32 -6.55
N ALA A 137 11.01 -26.99 -6.95
CA ALA A 137 12.26 -27.58 -6.48
C ALA A 137 12.60 -27.30 -5.00
N PHE A 138 12.00 -26.27 -4.37
CA PHE A 138 12.25 -25.93 -2.96
C PHE A 138 11.00 -26.06 -2.08
N GLY A 139 10.02 -26.89 -2.49
CA GLY A 139 8.70 -27.03 -1.86
C GLY A 139 8.71 -27.64 -0.45
N HIS A 140 9.31 -26.97 0.54
CA HIS A 140 8.97 -27.23 1.94
C HIS A 140 7.52 -26.78 2.16
N LYS A 141 6.63 -27.78 2.28
CA LYS A 141 5.23 -27.75 2.78
C LYS A 141 4.58 -26.35 2.77
N LYS A 142 4.08 -25.91 1.60
CA LYS A 142 3.14 -24.78 1.53
C LYS A 142 1.91 -25.15 2.37
N SER A 143 1.74 -24.52 3.53
CA SER A 143 0.51 -24.65 4.32
C SER A 143 -0.63 -24.04 3.51
N ARG A 144 -1.64 -24.86 3.20
CA ARG A 144 -2.83 -24.44 2.47
C ARG A 144 -3.91 -24.11 3.50
N ASN A 145 -4.53 -22.95 3.39
CA ASN A 145 -5.71 -22.63 4.20
C ASN A 145 -6.93 -23.41 3.69
N LEU A 146 -8.06 -23.32 4.42
CA LEU A 146 -9.32 -23.98 4.04
C LEU A 146 -9.82 -23.58 2.63
N THR A 147 -9.40 -22.42 2.13
CA THR A 147 -9.71 -21.92 0.78
C THR A 147 -8.75 -22.43 -0.30
N GLY A 148 -7.78 -23.28 0.06
CA GLY A 148 -6.76 -23.81 -0.84
C GLY A 148 -5.61 -22.84 -1.13
N ASP A 149 -5.65 -21.64 -0.56
CA ASP A 149 -4.74 -20.53 -0.86
C ASP A 149 -3.41 -20.64 -0.09
N VAL A 150 -2.32 -20.22 -0.73
CA VAL A 150 -0.96 -20.33 -0.17
C VAL A 150 -0.72 -19.19 0.82
N GLN A 151 -0.53 -19.50 2.09
CA GLN A 151 -0.20 -18.48 3.09
C GLN A 151 1.31 -18.19 3.08
N CYS A 152 1.68 -16.95 2.75
CA CYS A 152 3.06 -16.47 2.88
C CYS A 152 3.51 -16.49 4.35
N THR A 153 4.80 -16.72 4.62
CA THR A 153 5.35 -16.76 5.99
C THR A 153 5.58 -15.37 6.61
N SER A 154 5.43 -14.32 5.80
CA SER A 154 5.71 -12.94 6.18
C SER A 154 4.62 -11.99 5.69
N TYR A 155 4.50 -10.86 6.38
CA TYR A 155 3.77 -9.69 5.92
C TYR A 155 4.76 -8.75 5.21
N PHE A 156 4.37 -8.24 4.05
CA PHE A 156 5.04 -7.12 3.40
C PHE A 156 4.24 -5.87 3.69
N ILE A 157 4.90 -4.80 4.14
CA ILE A 157 4.23 -3.59 4.57
C ILE A 157 4.87 -2.33 3.97
N GLU A 158 4.16 -1.22 4.00
CA GLU A 158 4.80 0.10 3.85
C GLU A 158 5.70 0.39 5.07
N PRO A 159 6.78 1.18 4.91
CA PRO A 159 7.65 1.52 6.04
C PRO A 159 6.87 2.29 7.10
N VAL A 160 7.07 1.94 8.37
CA VAL A 160 6.44 2.60 9.52
C VAL A 160 7.45 3.51 10.20
N LEU A 161 7.02 4.65 10.75
CA LEU A 161 7.91 5.70 11.26
C LEU A 161 8.98 5.19 12.26
N TRP A 162 8.68 4.18 13.08
CA TRP A 162 9.69 3.62 13.99
C TRP A 162 10.87 2.94 13.28
N MET A 163 10.75 2.64 11.98
CA MET A 163 11.80 2.07 11.15
C MET A 163 12.79 3.11 10.63
N GLU A 164 12.44 4.40 10.65
CA GLU A 164 13.20 5.50 10.01
C GLU A 164 14.70 5.40 10.22
N GLN A 165 15.14 5.26 11.48
CA GLN A 165 16.56 5.18 11.84
C GLN A 165 17.26 3.93 11.28
N ALA A 166 16.56 2.81 11.14
CA ALA A 166 17.12 1.58 10.58
C ALA A 166 17.31 1.65 9.06
N LEU A 167 16.64 2.57 8.37
CA LEU A 167 16.70 2.70 6.92
C LEU A 167 17.83 3.64 6.47
N LEU A 168 18.22 4.62 7.28
CA LEU A 168 19.13 5.70 6.89
C LEU A 168 20.44 5.20 6.27
N GLY A 169 20.71 5.63 5.03
CA GLY A 169 21.99 5.38 4.35
C GLY A 169 22.27 3.93 3.96
N VAL A 170 21.32 3.01 4.12
CA VAL A 170 21.53 1.57 3.87
C VAL A 170 20.54 0.99 2.86
N MET A 171 20.99 0.00 2.08
CA MET A 171 20.20 -0.67 1.03
C MET A 171 19.36 -1.85 1.55
N ASP A 172 19.80 -2.46 2.64
CA ASP A 172 19.12 -3.57 3.30
C ASP A 172 19.51 -3.63 4.78
N GLY A 173 18.73 -4.36 5.57
CA GLY A 173 19.00 -4.46 6.99
C GLY A 173 17.94 -5.21 7.79
N GLN A 174 18.14 -5.26 9.11
CA GLN A 174 17.23 -5.93 10.03
C GLN A 174 16.20 -4.95 10.60
N LEU A 175 14.96 -5.44 10.75
CA LEU A 175 13.91 -4.70 11.44
C LEU A 175 13.79 -5.24 12.87
N LEU A 176 14.23 -4.44 13.84
CA LEU A 176 14.19 -4.77 15.27
C LEU A 176 12.99 -4.10 15.94
N CYS A 177 12.38 -4.77 16.91
CA CYS A 177 11.29 -4.18 17.68
C CYS A 177 11.80 -2.96 18.47
N PRO A 178 11.17 -1.77 18.34
CA PRO A 178 11.66 -0.55 18.99
C PRO A 178 11.53 -0.55 20.52
N LYS A 179 10.83 -1.53 21.12
CA LYS A 179 10.71 -1.68 22.59
C LYS A 179 11.66 -2.70 23.20
N CYS A 180 11.97 -3.80 22.49
CA CYS A 180 12.68 -4.95 23.10
C CYS A 180 13.80 -5.52 22.23
N SER A 181 14.10 -4.85 21.12
CA SER A 181 15.15 -5.17 20.15
C SER A 181 15.13 -6.58 19.56
N SER A 182 14.04 -7.34 19.76
CA SER A 182 13.87 -8.64 19.11
C SER A 182 13.70 -8.45 17.60
N LYS A 183 14.41 -9.26 16.79
CA LYS A 183 14.25 -9.27 15.34
C LYS A 183 12.81 -9.62 14.93
N LEU A 184 12.16 -8.71 14.22
CA LEU A 184 10.81 -8.88 13.66
C LEU A 184 10.85 -9.30 12.19
N GLY A 185 11.90 -8.89 11.47
CA GLY A 185 12.10 -9.23 10.07
C GLY A 185 13.30 -8.47 9.47
N SER A 186 13.17 -8.04 8.22
CA SER A 186 14.22 -7.39 7.44
C SER A 186 13.63 -6.48 6.37
N PHE A 187 14.46 -5.59 5.82
CA PHE A 187 14.11 -4.82 4.64
C PHE A 187 15.19 -4.93 3.57
N SER A 188 14.79 -4.70 2.32
CA SER A 188 15.67 -4.58 1.15
C SER A 188 15.03 -3.62 0.15
N TRP A 189 15.76 -2.55 -0.20
CA TRP A 189 15.33 -1.59 -1.21
C TRP A 189 15.32 -2.22 -2.62
N CYS A 190 16.22 -3.16 -2.90
CA CYS A 190 16.25 -3.91 -4.15
C CYS A 190 15.15 -4.99 -4.23
N GLY A 191 14.50 -5.27 -3.10
CA GLY A 191 13.49 -6.31 -2.96
C GLY A 191 14.03 -7.62 -2.42
N ASP A 192 13.11 -8.55 -2.18
CA ASP A 192 13.39 -9.88 -1.66
C ASP A 192 12.34 -10.88 -2.17
N GLN A 193 12.69 -12.17 -2.17
CA GLN A 193 11.78 -13.23 -2.59
C GLN A 193 10.92 -13.70 -1.41
N CYS A 194 9.60 -13.54 -1.54
CA CYS A 194 8.64 -14.11 -0.61
C CYS A 194 8.68 -15.65 -0.64
N SER A 195 8.32 -16.30 0.46
CA SER A 195 8.15 -17.77 0.56
C SER A 195 7.19 -18.39 -0.47
N CYS A 196 6.32 -17.59 -1.10
CA CYS A 196 5.46 -18.07 -2.17
C CYS A 196 6.15 -18.06 -3.56
N GLY A 197 7.38 -17.55 -3.64
CA GLY A 197 8.19 -17.40 -4.86
C GLY A 197 8.07 -16.04 -5.55
N ARG A 198 7.23 -15.13 -5.06
CA ARG A 198 7.05 -13.79 -5.65
C ARG A 198 8.20 -12.88 -5.23
N TRP A 199 8.83 -12.20 -6.19
CA TRP A 199 9.74 -11.09 -5.92
C TRP A 199 8.95 -9.84 -5.52
N VAL A 200 9.27 -9.25 -4.38
CA VAL A 200 8.61 -8.05 -3.85
C VAL A 200 9.64 -6.92 -3.76
N THR A 201 9.37 -5.78 -4.40
CA THR A 201 10.27 -4.61 -4.39
C THR A 201 9.51 -3.30 -4.14
N PRO A 202 9.98 -2.45 -3.20
CA PRO A 202 10.94 -2.81 -2.16
C PRO A 202 10.31 -3.80 -1.17
N ALA A 203 11.14 -4.52 -0.43
CA ALA A 203 10.68 -5.50 0.55
C ALA A 203 10.86 -4.93 1.95
N PHE A 204 9.76 -4.63 2.65
CA PHE A 204 9.76 -4.41 4.11
C PHE A 204 8.99 -5.57 4.74
N GLN A 205 9.74 -6.56 5.21
CA GLN A 205 9.22 -7.87 5.58
C GLN A 205 9.17 -8.03 7.10
N LEU A 206 8.00 -8.39 7.65
CA LEU A 206 7.85 -8.83 9.03
C LEU A 206 7.36 -10.28 9.09
N HIS A 207 8.05 -11.13 9.85
CA HIS A 207 7.73 -12.55 9.93
C HIS A 207 6.47 -12.77 10.78
N ARG A 208 5.53 -13.58 10.25
CA ARG A 208 4.26 -13.88 10.94
C ARG A 208 4.47 -14.51 12.31
N ASN A 209 5.53 -15.31 12.49
CA ASN A 209 5.82 -15.95 13.78
C ASN A 209 6.38 -15.01 14.86
N ARG A 210 6.74 -13.76 14.50
CA ARG A 210 7.27 -12.73 15.40
C ARG A 210 6.24 -11.69 15.83
N VAL A 211 5.04 -11.71 15.22
CA VAL A 211 3.96 -10.76 15.51
C VAL A 211 2.63 -11.47 15.72
N ASP A 212 1.80 -10.93 16.61
CA ASP A 212 0.44 -11.41 16.86
C ASP A 212 -0.57 -10.44 16.25
N GLU A 213 -1.54 -10.96 15.51
CA GLU A 213 -2.69 -10.20 15.00
C GLU A 213 -3.71 -9.98 16.13
N ILE A 214 -4.10 -8.74 16.38
CA ILE A 214 -5.07 -8.34 17.38
C ILE A 214 -6.20 -7.57 16.72
N ARG A 215 -7.42 -8.09 16.86
CA ARG A 215 -8.66 -7.43 16.44
C ARG A 215 -9.29 -6.76 17.65
N GLN A 216 -9.60 -5.48 17.56
CA GLN A 216 -10.39 -4.82 18.59
C GLN A 216 -11.84 -5.33 18.47
N LEU A 217 -12.28 -6.14 19.41
CA LEU A 217 -13.70 -6.50 19.52
C LEU A 217 -14.42 -5.28 20.10
N SER A 218 -15.29 -4.65 19.31
CA SER A 218 -16.24 -3.68 19.83
C SER A 218 -17.25 -4.44 20.70
N MET A 219 -17.05 -4.46 22.02
CA MET A 219 -18.08 -4.90 22.95
C MET A 219 -19.22 -3.90 22.88
N GLN A 220 -20.29 -4.22 22.14
CA GLN A 220 -21.55 -3.50 22.27
C GLN A 220 -22.03 -3.72 23.70
N LYS A 221 -21.97 -2.68 24.52
CA LYS A 221 -22.48 -2.69 25.88
C LYS A 221 -24.01 -2.83 25.82
N GLN A 222 -24.54 -4.03 26.06
CA GLN A 222 -25.96 -4.22 26.32
C GLN A 222 -26.24 -3.71 27.75
N ASP A 223 -26.54 -2.42 27.87
CA ASP A 223 -27.21 -1.92 29.06
C ASP A 223 -28.71 -2.25 28.93
N GLN A 224 -29.15 -3.39 29.48
CA GLN A 224 -30.55 -3.61 29.86
C GLN A 224 -30.59 -4.42 31.16
N VAL A 225 -30.70 -3.69 32.27
CA VAL A 225 -31.12 -4.24 33.56
C VAL A 225 -32.64 -4.41 33.49
N PRO A 226 -33.20 -5.63 33.69
CA PRO A 226 -34.65 -5.78 33.80
C PRO A 226 -35.11 -5.27 35.17
N THR A 227 -36.04 -4.32 35.16
CA THR A 227 -36.75 -3.83 36.36
C THR A 227 -37.59 -4.96 36.97
N PRO A 228 -37.64 -5.13 38.31
CA PRO A 228 -38.48 -6.16 38.93
C PRO A 228 -39.96 -5.78 38.84
N GLN A 229 -40.80 -6.68 38.35
CA GLN A 229 -42.26 -6.54 38.36
C GLN A 229 -42.82 -7.01 39.71
N THR A 230 -43.61 -6.16 40.35
CA THR A 230 -44.37 -6.46 41.58
C THR A 230 -45.60 -7.32 41.23
N PRO A 231 -45.90 -8.41 41.96
CA PRO A 231 -47.08 -9.22 41.69
C PRO A 231 -48.37 -8.57 42.20
N THR A 232 -49.38 -8.51 41.33
CA THR A 232 -50.76 -8.15 41.66
C THR A 232 -51.47 -9.30 42.40
N PRO A 233 -52.34 -9.03 43.39
CA PRO A 233 -53.06 -10.08 44.10
C PRO A 233 -54.25 -10.60 43.29
N GLN A 234 -54.39 -11.93 43.23
CA GLN A 234 -55.54 -12.61 42.64
C GLN A 234 -56.67 -12.70 43.66
N THR A 235 -57.85 -12.22 43.27
CA THR A 235 -59.11 -12.31 44.03
C THR A 235 -59.74 -13.68 43.86
N ALA A 236 -60.26 -14.21 44.96
CA ALA A 236 -60.90 -15.51 45.10
C ALA A 236 -62.16 -15.71 44.24
N GLN A 237 -62.33 -16.95 43.76
CA GLN A 237 -63.60 -17.68 43.68
C GLN A 237 -63.35 -19.15 44.03
#